data_AF-A0A3M1YCS5-F1
#
_entry.id   AF-A0A3M1YCS5-F1
#
_cell.length_a   1.000
_cell.length_b   1.000
_cell.length_c   1.000
_cell.angle_alpha   90.00
_cell.angle_beta   90.00
_cell.angle_gamma   90.00
#
_symmetry.space_group_name_H-M   'P 1'
#
loop_
_entity.id
_entity.type
_entity.pdbx_description
1 polymer ?
#
loop_
_entity_poly.entity_id
_entity_poly.type
_entity_poly.pdbx_seq_one_letter_code
_entity_poly.pdbx_strand_id
1 'polypeptide(L)'
;ELADIIRADLGLSGVFEIVPKEVYLESDLPAFNKSNWTPLGIDLVLKGAVLKEGDRLQVTVYLFDVVNAEVILKKQYSSKEKFLRPLGHSVSNDVYRAITGQDGPFRTKIAFVGINRKGKRSIYIMDWDGKRLKNTGISGELLTAVHWSLDGKSIIYSSLKGKRWGIYLASFRTGKERLLFRASGTNIAGGFVKGRNSFLFSSSYKGSPDIFIYNLDEGRESRITWNRGIEVSPSPSPDGKWMAFVSNRSGTPQIYKMRLDGTGLKRISFTGGYNTSPDWSPRGDLIAFSGLVGGKHQIFIVNADGTEPRQLTSRGNNEDPTFSPDGRFLAFVSDRKGYRAIYIIRVDGEGLKRLTGRDIEAVSPDWSPLNIF
;
A
#
# COMPACT_ATOMS: atom_id res chain seq x y z
N GLU A 1 2.95 -25.43 4.64
CA GLU A 1 3.30 -24.01 4.88
C GLU A 1 3.71 -23.26 3.61
N LEU A 2 4.86 -23.56 2.97
CA LEU A 2 5.31 -22.81 1.78
C LEU A 2 4.26 -22.75 0.66
N ALA A 3 3.71 -23.91 0.29
CA ALA A 3 2.64 -24.00 -0.70
C ALA A 3 1.37 -23.26 -0.30
N ASP A 4 1.09 -23.12 1.00
CA ASP A 4 -0.10 -22.43 1.49
C ASP A 4 0.08 -20.90 1.43
N ILE A 5 1.30 -20.40 1.63
CA ILE A 5 1.66 -19.01 1.37
C ILE A 5 1.48 -18.70 -0.11
N ILE A 6 2.05 -19.53 -0.99
CA ILE A 6 1.97 -19.32 -2.44
C ILE A 6 0.52 -19.35 -2.93
N ARG A 7 -0.27 -20.33 -2.47
CA ARG A 7 -1.71 -20.41 -2.76
C ARG A 7 -2.46 -19.15 -2.31
N ALA A 8 -2.19 -18.69 -1.10
CA ALA A 8 -2.85 -17.49 -0.56
C ALA A 8 -2.48 -16.24 -1.35
N ASP A 9 -1.23 -16.10 -1.77
CA ASP A 9 -0.77 -14.95 -2.55
C ASP A 9 -1.40 -14.93 -3.94
N LEU A 10 -1.26 -16.04 -4.68
CA LEU A 10 -1.75 -16.15 -6.04
C LEU A 10 -3.28 -16.08 -6.10
N GLY A 11 -3.99 -16.74 -5.18
CA GLY A 11 -5.46 -16.67 -5.13
C GLY A 11 -5.98 -15.28 -4.79
N LEU A 12 -5.30 -14.52 -3.92
CA LEU A 12 -5.74 -13.17 -3.57
C LEU A 12 -5.50 -12.16 -4.72
N SER A 13 -4.53 -12.45 -5.60
CA SER A 13 -4.22 -11.63 -6.78
C SER A 13 -5.37 -11.45 -7.76
N GLY A 14 -6.34 -12.38 -7.79
CA GLY A 14 -7.42 -12.39 -8.79
C GLY A 14 -6.96 -12.75 -10.20
N VAL A 15 -5.67 -13.04 -10.41
CA VAL A 15 -5.13 -13.55 -11.68
C VAL A 15 -5.22 -15.07 -11.75
N PHE A 16 -5.19 -15.74 -10.60
CA PHE A 16 -5.19 -17.19 -10.50
C PHE A 16 -6.42 -17.67 -9.75
N GLU A 17 -7.10 -18.66 -10.32
CA GLU A 17 -8.07 -19.48 -9.61
C GLU A 17 -7.36 -20.73 -9.08
N ILE A 18 -7.33 -20.90 -7.75
CA ILE A 18 -6.62 -22.02 -7.14
C ILE A 18 -7.57 -23.20 -6.95
N VAL A 19 -7.23 -24.32 -7.59
CA VAL A 19 -7.97 -25.57 -7.41
C VAL A 19 -7.66 -26.27 -6.08
N PRO A 20 -8.66 -26.97 -5.50
CA PRO A 20 -8.50 -27.70 -4.23
C PRO A 20 -7.42 -28.79 -4.29
N LYS A 21 -6.87 -29.21 -3.15
CA LYS A 21 -5.79 -30.22 -3.12
C LYS A 21 -6.28 -31.63 -3.47
N GLU A 22 -7.57 -31.87 -3.28
CA GLU A 22 -8.23 -33.16 -3.43
C GLU A 22 -8.24 -33.64 -4.89
N VAL A 23 -8.06 -32.72 -5.85
CA VAL A 23 -8.00 -33.03 -7.29
C VAL A 23 -6.58 -33.23 -7.81
N TYR A 24 -5.55 -33.20 -6.95
CA TYR A 24 -4.17 -33.37 -7.38
C TYR A 24 -3.89 -34.84 -7.69
N LEU A 25 -3.44 -35.12 -8.92
CA LEU A 25 -3.26 -36.49 -9.42
C LEU A 25 -1.82 -37.01 -9.33
N GLU A 26 -0.85 -36.17 -8.97
CA GLU A 26 0.57 -36.51 -8.98
C GLU A 26 1.26 -36.15 -7.65
N SER A 27 2.06 -37.06 -7.10
CA SER A 27 2.80 -36.87 -5.84
C SER A 27 4.29 -36.53 -6.01
N ASP A 28 4.95 -36.93 -7.10
CA ASP A 28 6.42 -36.90 -7.22
C ASP A 28 6.96 -35.77 -8.12
N LEU A 29 8.22 -35.36 -7.90
CA LEU A 29 8.85 -34.19 -8.52
C LEU A 29 10.13 -34.51 -9.33
N PRO A 30 10.27 -34.00 -10.58
CA PRO A 30 9.20 -33.56 -11.47
C PRO A 30 8.79 -34.72 -12.39
N ALA A 31 7.86 -35.56 -11.93
CA ALA A 31 6.94 -36.19 -12.88
C ALA A 31 5.93 -35.10 -13.27
N PHE A 32 5.71 -34.87 -14.56
CA PHE A 32 4.62 -34.02 -15.05
C PHE A 32 4.02 -34.71 -16.28
N ASN A 33 2.74 -35.04 -16.21
CA ASN A 33 2.00 -35.58 -17.33
C ASN A 33 0.76 -34.73 -17.57
N LYS A 34 0.77 -33.96 -18.67
CA LYS A 34 -0.35 -33.09 -19.05
C LYS A 34 -1.70 -33.82 -19.10
N SER A 35 -1.70 -35.11 -19.43
CA SER A 35 -2.92 -35.92 -19.54
C SER A 35 -3.64 -36.11 -18.21
N ASN A 36 -2.93 -35.95 -17.09
CA ASN A 36 -3.56 -35.93 -15.77
C ASN A 36 -4.35 -34.64 -15.56
N TRP A 37 -3.83 -33.51 -16.03
CA TRP A 37 -4.36 -32.18 -15.71
C TRP A 37 -5.36 -31.64 -16.74
N THR A 38 -5.20 -32.02 -18.01
CA THR A 38 -6.04 -31.55 -19.13
C THR A 38 -7.54 -31.84 -18.92
N PRO A 39 -7.97 -33.05 -18.49
CA PRO A 39 -9.40 -33.33 -18.28
C PRO A 39 -10.04 -32.51 -17.16
N LEU A 40 -9.23 -31.94 -16.26
CA LEU A 40 -9.69 -31.09 -15.16
C LEU A 40 -9.76 -29.61 -15.55
N GLY A 41 -9.42 -29.26 -16.81
CA GLY A 41 -9.41 -27.87 -17.28
C GLY A 41 -8.33 -27.01 -16.62
N ILE A 42 -7.23 -27.62 -16.17
CA ILE A 42 -6.12 -26.91 -15.52
C ILE A 42 -5.16 -26.38 -16.57
N ASP A 43 -4.93 -25.07 -16.59
CA ASP A 43 -3.98 -24.44 -17.51
C ASP A 43 -2.53 -24.47 -17.01
N LEU A 44 -2.34 -24.37 -15.69
CA LEU A 44 -1.03 -24.21 -15.06
C LEU A 44 -0.86 -25.15 -13.86
N VAL A 45 0.30 -25.79 -13.77
CA VAL A 45 0.68 -26.63 -12.60
C VAL A 45 1.95 -26.09 -11.98
N LEU A 46 1.86 -25.63 -10.73
CA LEU A 46 3.02 -25.26 -9.91
C LEU A 46 3.41 -26.43 -9.01
N LYS A 47 4.65 -26.90 -9.20
CA LYS A 47 5.25 -28.01 -8.48
C LYS A 47 6.54 -27.55 -7.81
N GLY A 48 6.89 -28.13 -6.66
CA GLY A 48 8.16 -27.78 -6.04
C GLY A 48 8.61 -28.69 -4.90
N ALA A 49 9.92 -28.89 -4.80
CA ALA A 49 10.57 -29.73 -3.81
C ALA A 49 11.28 -28.84 -2.79
N VAL A 50 11.28 -29.27 -1.53
CA VAL A 50 12.03 -28.61 -0.45
C VAL A 50 13.02 -29.60 0.13
N LEU A 51 14.31 -29.30 0.01
CA LEU A 51 15.37 -29.99 0.73
C LEU A 51 15.77 -29.13 1.93
N LYS A 52 15.84 -29.73 3.11
CA LYS A 52 16.23 -29.06 4.36
C LYS A 52 17.51 -29.70 4.89
N GLU A 53 18.53 -28.87 5.09
CA GLU A 53 19.81 -29.25 5.68
C GLU A 53 20.12 -28.29 6.82
N GLY A 54 19.93 -28.73 8.07
CA GLY A 54 20.03 -27.85 9.23
C GLY A 54 19.03 -26.68 9.16
N ASP A 55 19.54 -25.44 9.21
CA ASP A 55 18.72 -24.21 9.10
C ASP A 55 18.53 -23.75 7.64
N ARG A 56 19.14 -24.43 6.67
CA ARG A 56 19.10 -24.06 5.25
C ARG A 56 17.99 -24.81 4.54
N LEU A 57 17.26 -24.08 3.70
CA LEU A 57 16.27 -24.60 2.78
C LEU A 57 16.77 -24.41 1.36
N GLN A 58 16.72 -25.47 0.57
CA GLN A 58 16.78 -25.40 -0.88
C GLN A 58 15.40 -25.72 -1.43
N VAL A 59 14.82 -24.79 -2.18
CA VAL A 59 13.50 -24.96 -2.78
C VAL A 59 13.67 -24.94 -4.28
N THR A 60 13.22 -25.98 -4.98
CA THR A 60 13.17 -25.99 -6.44
C THR A 60 11.72 -25.96 -6.88
N VAL A 61 11.36 -25.02 -7.76
CA VAL A 61 10.00 -24.88 -8.28
C VAL A 61 9.98 -25.02 -9.78
N TYR A 62 8.88 -25.59 -10.28
CA TYR A 62 8.55 -25.76 -11.68
C TYR A 62 7.14 -25.24 -11.91
N LEU A 63 6.98 -24.31 -12.85
CA LEU A 63 5.69 -23.90 -13.37
C LEU A 63 5.54 -24.50 -14.76
N PHE A 64 4.54 -25.39 -14.90
CA PHE A 64 4.23 -26.04 -16.16
C PHE A 64 3.02 -25.38 -16.82
N ASP A 65 3.12 -25.18 -18.13
CA ASP A 65 2.00 -24.95 -19.03
C ASP A 65 1.39 -26.30 -19.42
N VAL A 66 0.15 -26.55 -19.01
CA VAL A 66 -0.54 -27.81 -19.31
C VAL A 66 -0.95 -27.88 -20.78
N VAL A 67 -1.33 -26.75 -21.36
CA VAL A 67 -1.82 -26.65 -22.73
C VAL A 67 -0.69 -26.95 -23.72
N ASN A 68 0.45 -26.28 -23.55
CA ASN A 68 1.60 -26.43 -24.43
C ASN A 68 2.54 -27.57 -24.01
N ALA A 69 2.36 -28.12 -22.80
CA ALA A 69 3.22 -29.15 -22.21
C ALA A 69 4.67 -28.69 -22.01
N GLU A 70 4.86 -27.43 -21.62
CA GLU A 70 6.16 -26.78 -21.49
C GLU A 70 6.44 -26.33 -20.05
N VAL A 71 7.71 -26.08 -19.75
CA VAL A 71 8.14 -25.49 -18.48
C VAL A 71 8.30 -23.99 -18.67
N ILE A 72 7.39 -23.21 -18.08
CA ILE A 72 7.42 -21.73 -18.11
C ILE A 72 8.52 -21.21 -17.17
N LEU A 73 8.64 -21.82 -15.98
CA LEU A 73 9.60 -21.41 -14.97
C LEU A 73 10.22 -22.65 -14.33
N LYS A 74 11.55 -22.68 -14.27
CA LYS A 74 12.31 -23.59 -13.40
C LYS A 74 13.29 -22.76 -12.60
N LYS A 75 13.16 -22.75 -11.28
CA LYS A 75 14.02 -21.92 -10.42
C LYS A 75 14.32 -22.61 -9.10
N GLN A 76 15.57 -22.50 -8.67
CA GLN A 76 16.03 -22.94 -7.36
C GLN A 76 16.29 -21.72 -6.47
N TYR A 77 15.89 -21.83 -5.22
CA TYR A 77 16.07 -20.82 -4.19
C TYR A 77 16.85 -21.42 -3.03
N SER A 78 17.70 -20.60 -2.40
CA SER A 78 18.31 -20.92 -1.12
C SER A 78 17.91 -19.88 -0.09
N SER A 79 17.50 -20.34 1.08
CA SER A 79 17.11 -19.47 2.18
C SER A 79 17.38 -20.13 3.53
N LYS A 80 17.20 -19.38 4.61
CA LYS A 80 17.13 -19.96 5.96
C LYS A 80 15.68 -20.24 6.33
N GLU A 81 15.44 -21.24 7.18
CA GLU A 81 14.10 -21.62 7.63
C GLU A 81 13.32 -20.44 8.24
N LYS A 82 13.99 -19.57 9.01
CA LYS A 82 13.38 -18.35 9.55
C LYS A 82 12.83 -17.37 8.50
N PHE A 83 13.23 -17.53 7.24
CA PHE A 83 12.78 -16.73 6.10
C PHE A 83 11.87 -17.52 5.15
N LEU A 84 11.28 -18.64 5.59
CA LEU A 84 10.34 -19.44 4.81
C LEU A 84 9.19 -18.60 4.23
N ARG A 85 8.64 -17.67 5.02
CA ARG A 85 7.55 -16.80 4.55
C ARG A 85 7.99 -15.82 3.44
N PRO A 86 9.03 -14.98 3.64
CA PRO A 86 9.62 -14.20 2.55
C PRO A 86 9.95 -15.02 1.29
N LEU A 87 10.43 -16.25 1.49
CA LEU A 87 10.73 -17.16 0.38
C LEU A 87 9.45 -17.54 -0.38
N GLY A 88 8.38 -17.90 0.31
CA GLY A 88 7.07 -18.17 -0.29
C GLY A 88 6.58 -17.01 -1.14
N HIS A 89 6.59 -15.79 -0.60
CA HIS A 89 6.25 -14.57 -1.36
C HIS A 89 7.16 -14.33 -2.57
N SER A 90 8.44 -14.69 -2.49
CA SER A 90 9.37 -14.57 -3.62
C SER A 90 9.02 -15.54 -4.73
N VAL A 91 8.69 -16.78 -4.39
CA VAL A 91 8.19 -17.79 -5.34
C VAL A 91 6.89 -17.29 -5.98
N SER A 92 5.94 -16.79 -5.19
CA SER A 92 4.69 -16.21 -5.70
C SER A 92 4.95 -15.07 -6.69
N ASN A 93 5.90 -14.18 -6.40
CA ASN A 93 6.26 -13.07 -7.29
C ASN A 93 6.86 -13.58 -8.61
N ASP A 94 7.72 -14.59 -8.58
CA ASP A 94 8.29 -15.15 -9.81
C ASP A 94 7.22 -15.85 -10.66
N VAL A 95 6.31 -16.61 -10.06
CA VAL A 95 5.17 -17.24 -10.75
C VAL A 95 4.25 -16.17 -11.34
N TYR A 96 3.90 -15.16 -10.55
CA TYR A 96 3.06 -14.05 -10.99
C TYR A 96 3.67 -13.30 -12.17
N ARG A 97 4.98 -13.02 -12.12
CA ARG A 97 5.71 -12.36 -13.19
C ARG A 97 5.83 -13.22 -14.44
N ALA A 98 6.03 -14.52 -14.29
CA ALA A 98 6.11 -15.44 -15.42
C ALA A 98 4.81 -15.46 -16.24
N ILE A 99 3.65 -15.29 -15.59
CA ILE A 99 2.34 -15.29 -16.25
C ILE A 99 1.89 -13.90 -16.70
N THR A 100 2.15 -12.86 -15.91
CA THR A 100 1.61 -11.52 -16.16
C THR A 100 2.59 -10.54 -16.79
N GLY A 101 3.89 -10.85 -16.77
CA GLY A 101 4.95 -9.91 -17.10
C GLY A 101 5.16 -8.77 -16.09
N GLN A 102 4.41 -8.75 -14.98
CA GLN A 102 4.43 -7.68 -13.97
C GLN A 102 5.05 -8.16 -12.65
N ASP A 103 5.69 -7.25 -11.91
CA ASP A 103 6.18 -7.56 -10.56
C ASP A 103 5.02 -7.65 -9.57
N GLY A 104 4.96 -8.76 -8.82
CA GLY A 104 3.94 -8.97 -7.79
C GLY A 104 4.22 -8.20 -6.49
N PRO A 105 3.18 -7.83 -5.72
CA PRO A 105 3.32 -7.07 -4.48
C PRO A 105 3.62 -7.96 -3.28
N PHE A 106 3.86 -9.27 -3.43
CA PHE A 106 3.76 -10.21 -2.30
C PHE A 106 4.88 -10.07 -1.25
N ARG A 107 5.99 -9.42 -1.61
CA ARG A 107 7.08 -9.09 -0.67
C ARG A 107 6.92 -7.75 0.05
N THR A 108 5.90 -6.98 -0.29
CA THR A 108 5.69 -5.62 0.24
C THR A 108 5.17 -5.64 1.67
N LYS A 109 5.12 -4.44 2.27
CA LYS A 109 4.67 -4.21 3.64
C LYS A 109 3.64 -3.11 3.69
N ILE A 110 2.85 -3.10 4.75
CA ILE A 110 1.95 -2.00 5.07
C ILE A 110 2.40 -1.42 6.41
N ALA A 111 2.74 -0.13 6.41
CA ALA A 111 2.93 0.63 7.63
C ALA A 111 1.59 1.27 8.02
N PHE A 112 1.33 1.42 9.32
CA PHE A 112 0.13 2.11 9.79
C PHE A 112 0.32 2.59 11.23
N VAL A 113 -0.60 3.44 11.69
CA VAL A 113 -0.65 3.89 13.08
C VAL A 113 -1.62 3.01 13.86
N GLY A 114 -1.08 2.24 14.81
CA GLY A 114 -1.87 1.45 15.74
C GLY A 114 -2.15 2.23 17.02
N ILE A 115 -3.38 2.14 17.51
CA ILE A 115 -3.86 2.75 18.74
C ILE A 115 -4.20 1.60 19.70
N ASN A 116 -3.49 1.55 20.83
CA ASN A 116 -3.77 0.53 21.84
C ASN A 116 -4.95 0.95 22.74
N ARG A 117 -5.40 0.04 23.62
CA ARG A 117 -6.52 0.29 24.55
C ARG A 117 -6.33 1.50 25.50
N LYS A 118 -5.09 1.96 25.70
CA LYS A 118 -4.76 3.15 26.51
C LYS A 118 -4.70 4.44 25.67
N GLY A 119 -5.07 4.38 24.39
CA GLY A 119 -4.99 5.50 23.45
C GLY A 119 -3.58 5.82 22.94
N LYS A 120 -2.55 5.07 23.37
CA LYS A 120 -1.17 5.30 22.91
C LYS A 120 -1.06 4.91 21.44
N ARG A 121 -0.53 5.84 20.63
CA ARG A 121 -0.30 5.63 19.20
C ARG A 121 1.12 5.15 18.94
N SER A 122 1.28 4.17 18.05
CA SER A 122 2.59 3.68 17.63
C SER A 122 2.58 3.28 16.16
N ILE A 123 3.73 3.33 15.51
CA ILE A 123 3.86 2.86 14.13
C ILE A 123 4.05 1.34 14.13
N TYR A 124 3.19 0.66 13.39
CA TYR A 124 3.24 -0.77 13.15
C TYR A 124 3.56 -1.04 11.69
N ILE A 125 4.21 -2.18 11.44
CA ILE A 125 4.48 -2.69 10.10
C ILE A 125 4.06 -4.16 10.06
N MET A 126 3.42 -4.56 8.96
CA MET A 126 3.08 -5.95 8.67
C MET A 126 3.42 -6.27 7.21
N ASP A 127 3.49 -7.56 6.87
CA ASP A 127 3.48 -7.96 5.47
C ASP A 127 2.13 -7.62 4.82
N TRP A 128 2.11 -7.54 3.49
CA TRP A 128 0.92 -7.19 2.70
C TRP A 128 -0.34 -8.01 3.04
N ASP A 129 -0.16 -9.24 3.52
CA ASP A 129 -1.22 -10.17 3.87
C ASP A 129 -1.65 -10.15 5.34
N GLY A 130 -1.13 -9.21 6.13
CA GLY A 130 -1.43 -9.02 7.54
C GLY A 130 -0.58 -9.85 8.51
N LYS A 131 0.38 -10.65 8.02
CA LYS A 131 1.26 -11.45 8.88
C LYS A 131 2.49 -10.66 9.33
N ARG A 132 3.20 -11.23 10.31
CA ARG A 132 4.43 -10.67 10.91
C ARG A 132 4.25 -9.21 11.37
N LEU A 133 3.09 -8.91 11.95
CA LEU A 133 2.79 -7.61 12.55
C LEU A 133 3.82 -7.28 13.63
N LYS A 134 4.46 -6.11 13.52
CA LYS A 134 5.52 -5.65 14.42
C LYS A 134 5.30 -4.19 14.80
N ASN A 135 5.37 -3.89 16.09
CA ASN A 135 5.51 -2.51 16.58
C ASN A 135 6.96 -2.04 16.37
N THR A 136 7.14 -0.87 15.75
CA THR A 136 8.48 -0.32 15.46
C THR A 136 9.18 0.31 16.66
N GLY A 137 8.45 0.55 17.76
CA GLY A 137 8.91 1.31 18.93
C GLY A 137 8.69 2.82 18.80
N ILE A 138 8.41 3.33 17.59
CA ILE A 138 8.09 4.73 17.35
C ILE A 138 6.68 5.00 17.86
N SER A 139 6.56 5.87 18.86
CA SER A 139 5.29 6.16 19.52
C SER A 139 5.17 7.62 19.92
N GLY A 140 3.94 8.09 20.09
CA GLY A 140 3.64 9.46 20.49
C GLY A 140 2.20 9.58 20.98
N GLU A 141 1.90 10.70 21.64
CA GLU A 141 0.54 11.04 22.08
C GLU A 141 -0.39 11.21 20.89
N LEU A 142 0.00 12.07 19.94
CA LEU A 142 -0.57 12.13 18.60
C LEU A 142 0.49 11.77 17.55
N LEU A 143 0.09 10.91 16.63
CA LEU A 143 0.90 10.39 15.54
C LEU A 143 -0.04 10.03 14.37
N THR A 144 0.32 10.42 13.14
CA THR A 144 -0.46 10.19 11.91
C THR A 144 0.41 10.37 10.66
N ALA A 145 -0.20 10.19 9.47
CA ALA A 145 0.37 10.45 8.15
C ALA A 145 1.74 9.79 7.95
N VAL A 146 1.80 8.48 8.13
CA VAL A 146 3.00 7.69 7.87
C VAL A 146 3.15 7.54 6.36
N HIS A 147 4.35 7.78 5.81
CA HIS A 147 4.64 7.57 4.39
C HIS A 147 6.01 6.91 4.19
N TRP A 148 6.07 5.83 3.43
CA TRP A 148 7.31 5.16 3.02
C TRP A 148 8.14 6.07 2.11
N SER A 149 9.46 6.04 2.28
CA SER A 149 10.37 6.54 1.26
C SER A 149 10.31 5.68 0.01
N LEU A 150 10.57 6.28 -1.16
CA LEU A 150 10.46 5.60 -2.46
C LEU A 150 11.38 4.38 -2.61
N ASP A 151 12.47 4.33 -1.83
CA ASP A 151 13.40 3.21 -1.77
C ASP A 151 13.08 2.19 -0.67
N GLY A 152 11.97 2.38 0.05
CA GLY A 152 11.51 1.54 1.15
C GLY A 152 12.41 1.63 2.39
N LYS A 153 13.33 2.60 2.43
CA LYS A 153 14.40 2.65 3.43
C LYS A 153 14.08 3.46 4.67
N SER A 154 12.99 4.17 4.69
CA SER A 154 12.61 5.06 5.80
C SER A 154 11.11 5.29 5.74
N ILE A 155 10.60 5.88 6.81
CA ILE A 155 9.26 6.45 6.83
C ILE A 155 9.35 7.91 7.29
N ILE A 156 8.52 8.76 6.73
CA ILE A 156 8.17 10.04 7.34
C ILE A 156 6.84 9.93 8.05
N TYR A 157 6.64 10.71 9.10
CA TYR A 157 5.38 10.79 9.82
C TYR A 157 5.25 12.11 10.57
N SER A 158 4.00 12.46 10.90
CA SER A 158 3.69 13.62 11.72
C SER A 158 3.37 13.22 13.14
N SER A 159 3.94 13.95 14.11
CA SER A 159 3.67 13.74 15.53
C SER A 159 3.61 15.07 16.30
N LEU A 160 2.68 15.14 17.24
CA LEU A 160 2.62 16.24 18.20
C LEU A 160 3.55 15.91 19.38
N LYS A 161 4.69 16.61 19.47
CA LYS A 161 5.63 16.49 20.61
C LYS A 161 5.81 17.86 21.26
N GLY A 162 5.55 17.96 22.56
CA GLY A 162 5.63 19.24 23.29
C GLY A 162 4.65 20.30 22.74
N LYS A 163 3.41 19.88 22.46
CA LYS A 163 2.32 20.72 21.89
C LYS A 163 2.63 21.33 20.52
N ARG A 164 3.65 20.86 19.81
CA ARG A 164 4.00 21.33 18.46
C ARG A 164 4.04 20.17 17.48
N TRP A 165 3.35 20.33 16.35
CA TRP A 165 3.40 19.37 15.26
C TRP A 165 4.78 19.41 14.61
N GLY A 166 5.40 18.26 14.44
CA GLY A 166 6.61 18.09 13.66
C GLY A 166 6.49 16.95 12.67
N ILE A 167 7.26 17.03 11.60
CA ILE A 167 7.46 15.96 10.61
C ILE A 167 8.83 15.33 10.89
N TYR A 168 8.83 14.01 11.06
CA TYR A 168 9.99 13.23 11.45
C TYR A 168 10.31 12.20 10.38
N LEU A 169 11.59 11.91 10.17
CA LEU A 169 12.09 10.80 9.36
C LEU A 169 12.63 9.73 10.30
N ALA A 170 12.15 8.50 10.18
CA ALA A 170 12.74 7.34 10.84
C ALA A 170 13.35 6.38 9.83
N SER A 171 14.63 6.04 10.02
CA SER A 171 15.36 5.14 9.15
C SER A 171 15.39 3.72 9.74
N PHE A 172 14.93 2.72 8.98
CA PHE A 172 15.03 1.33 9.45
C PHE A 172 16.45 0.76 9.35
N ARG A 173 17.35 1.39 8.56
CA ARG A 173 18.76 0.99 8.48
C ARG A 173 19.53 1.36 9.74
N THR A 174 19.31 2.57 10.26
CA THR A 174 20.09 3.10 11.39
C THR A 174 19.34 3.05 12.72
N GLY A 175 18.01 2.88 12.68
CA GLY A 175 17.15 3.00 13.86
C GLY A 175 17.03 4.42 14.40
N LYS A 176 17.56 5.43 13.69
CA LYS A 176 17.55 6.84 14.13
C LYS A 176 16.31 7.58 13.62
N GLU A 177 15.79 8.45 14.49
CA GLU A 177 14.76 9.44 14.18
C GLU A 177 15.42 10.81 13.95
N ARG A 178 14.98 11.56 12.94
CA ARG A 178 15.41 12.94 12.65
C ARG A 178 14.19 13.85 12.50
N LEU A 179 14.17 15.00 13.17
CA LEU A 179 13.20 16.04 12.89
C LEU A 179 13.52 16.71 11.55
N LEU A 180 12.56 16.76 10.63
CA LEU A 180 12.69 17.41 9.33
C LEU A 180 12.12 18.82 9.36
N PHE A 181 10.88 18.96 9.84
CA PHE A 181 10.18 20.24 9.80
C PHE A 181 9.33 20.44 11.05
N ARG A 182 9.32 21.67 11.57
CA ARG A 182 8.45 22.08 12.68
C ARG A 182 8.20 23.58 12.61
N ALA A 183 6.93 23.94 12.57
CA ALA A 183 6.48 25.33 12.65
C ALA A 183 5.30 25.45 13.63
N SER A 184 4.72 26.64 13.76
CA SER A 184 3.43 26.83 14.43
C SER A 184 2.32 26.13 13.64
N GLY A 185 1.17 25.89 14.29
CA GLY A 185 0.04 25.25 13.64
C GLY A 185 0.23 23.75 13.36
N THR A 186 -0.55 23.25 12.41
CA THR A 186 -0.51 21.84 11.96
C THR A 186 0.60 21.65 10.93
N ASN A 187 1.31 20.52 11.00
CA ASN A 187 2.37 20.15 10.06
C ASN A 187 2.21 18.66 9.74
N ILE A 188 1.48 18.36 8.67
CA ILE A 188 1.05 17.00 8.33
C ILE A 188 1.75 16.55 7.06
N ALA A 189 2.56 15.50 7.17
CA ALA A 189 3.29 14.91 6.05
C ALA A 189 2.33 14.41 4.97
N GLY A 190 2.79 14.47 3.72
CA GLY A 190 2.26 13.73 2.58
C GLY A 190 3.35 12.83 1.99
N GLY A 191 3.23 12.48 0.70
CA GLY A 191 4.14 11.55 0.04
C GLY A 191 5.48 12.15 -0.42
N PHE A 192 6.44 11.27 -0.68
CA PHE A 192 7.72 11.60 -1.35
C PHE A 192 7.54 11.84 -2.85
N VAL A 193 8.31 12.78 -3.42
CA VAL A 193 8.22 13.17 -4.83
C VAL A 193 9.26 12.42 -5.66
N LYS A 194 8.83 11.61 -6.64
CA LYS A 194 9.75 10.88 -7.51
C LYS A 194 10.62 11.83 -8.33
N GLY A 195 11.90 11.48 -8.49
CA GLY A 195 12.88 12.29 -9.23
C GLY A 195 13.38 13.52 -8.47
N ARG A 196 12.96 13.71 -7.21
CA ARG A 196 13.43 14.78 -6.32
C ARG A 196 13.78 14.19 -4.96
N ASN A 197 14.79 14.71 -4.28
CA ASN A 197 15.01 14.36 -2.87
C ASN A 197 14.10 15.22 -1.98
N SER A 198 12.79 15.01 -2.08
CA SER A 198 11.79 15.90 -1.46
C SER A 198 10.51 15.16 -1.08
N PHE A 199 9.72 15.76 -0.18
CA PHE A 199 8.36 15.30 0.15
C PHE A 199 7.38 16.47 0.18
N LEU A 200 6.11 16.19 -0.10
CA LEU A 200 5.02 17.15 0.06
C LEU A 200 4.47 17.10 1.48
N PHE A 201 3.98 18.22 1.98
CA PHE A 201 3.28 18.28 3.26
C PHE A 201 2.28 19.43 3.27
N SER A 202 1.34 19.35 4.20
CA SER A 202 0.43 20.47 4.48
C SER A 202 0.84 21.17 5.76
N SER A 203 0.76 22.50 5.77
CA SER A 203 0.98 23.26 6.99
C SER A 203 0.16 24.54 7.08
N SER A 204 -0.28 24.84 8.29
CA SER A 204 -1.02 26.07 8.63
C SER A 204 -0.13 27.16 9.26
N TYR A 205 1.20 27.05 9.16
CA TYR A 205 2.10 28.02 9.81
C TYR A 205 2.05 29.42 9.17
N LYS A 206 1.51 29.54 7.94
CA LYS A 206 1.29 30.79 7.22
C LYS A 206 -0.19 31.20 7.14
N GLY A 207 -1.06 30.68 8.01
CA GLY A 207 -2.49 31.00 8.05
C GLY A 207 -3.38 29.77 7.83
N SER A 208 -4.20 29.77 6.78
CA SER A 208 -4.90 28.57 6.34
C SER A 208 -3.90 27.47 5.98
N PRO A 209 -4.24 26.18 6.15
CA PRO A 209 -3.38 25.09 5.67
C PRO A 209 -3.14 25.21 4.17
N ASP A 210 -1.87 25.23 3.77
CA ASP A 210 -1.42 25.17 2.38
C ASP A 210 -0.52 23.95 2.15
N ILE A 211 -0.29 23.63 0.87
CA ILE A 211 0.67 22.61 0.47
C ILE A 211 2.06 23.21 0.26
N PHE A 212 3.05 22.52 0.79
CA PHE A 212 4.47 22.84 0.68
C PHE A 212 5.23 21.61 0.17
N ILE A 213 6.41 21.87 -0.40
CA ILE A 213 7.43 20.87 -0.70
C ILE A 213 8.64 21.13 0.18
N TYR A 214 9.20 20.09 0.79
CA TYR A 214 10.42 20.16 1.58
C TYR A 214 11.57 19.49 0.84
N ASN A 215 12.65 20.23 0.58
CA ASN A 215 13.87 19.70 -0.03
C ASN A 215 14.79 19.12 1.07
N LEU A 216 15.12 17.84 0.98
CA LEU A 216 15.93 17.13 1.96
C LEU A 216 17.43 17.44 1.85
N ASP A 217 17.92 17.83 0.67
CA ASP A 217 19.32 18.22 0.45
C ASP A 217 19.59 19.60 1.04
N GLU A 218 18.68 20.54 0.79
CA GLU A 218 18.82 21.93 1.21
C GLU A 218 18.27 22.20 2.62
N GLY A 219 17.41 21.32 3.13
CA GLY A 219 16.78 21.48 4.44
C GLY A 219 15.79 22.65 4.50
N ARG A 220 15.12 22.96 3.38
CA ARG A 220 14.19 24.10 3.27
C ARG A 220 12.87 23.71 2.61
N GLU A 221 11.79 24.39 3.01
CA GLU A 221 10.49 24.28 2.38
C GLU A 221 10.22 25.37 1.35
N SER A 222 9.31 25.09 0.42
CA SER A 222 8.71 26.07 -0.50
C SER A 222 7.21 25.86 -0.58
N ARG A 223 6.45 26.96 -0.55
CA ARG A 223 4.98 26.93 -0.65
C ARG A 223 4.57 26.70 -2.10
N ILE A 224 3.59 25.82 -2.33
CA ILE A 224 3.08 25.48 -3.68
C ILE A 224 1.67 26.04 -3.90
N THR A 225 0.87 26.16 -2.84
CA THR A 225 -0.53 26.64 -2.96
C THR A 225 -0.75 27.91 -2.15
N TRP A 226 -1.69 28.76 -2.59
CA TRP A 226 -2.00 30.06 -1.96
C TRP A 226 -3.50 30.33 -1.90
N ASN A 227 -4.29 29.36 -1.46
CA ASN A 227 -5.73 29.52 -1.35
C ASN A 227 -6.14 30.04 0.04
N ARG A 228 -7.24 30.81 0.11
CA ARG A 228 -7.82 31.24 1.42
C ARG A 228 -8.48 30.08 2.18
N GLY A 229 -8.86 29.02 1.48
CA GLY A 229 -9.42 27.80 2.05
C GLY A 229 -8.35 26.85 2.57
N ILE A 230 -8.77 25.68 3.05
CA ILE A 230 -7.85 24.63 3.48
C ILE A 230 -7.34 23.86 2.26
N GLU A 231 -6.05 23.54 2.27
CA GLU A 231 -5.39 22.68 1.29
C GLU A 231 -4.49 21.69 2.02
N VAL A 232 -4.86 20.42 1.97
CA VAL A 232 -4.27 19.37 2.82
C VAL A 232 -4.12 18.04 2.08
N SER A 233 -3.45 17.08 2.72
CA SER A 233 -3.28 15.70 2.26
C SER A 233 -2.76 15.57 0.82
N PRO A 234 -1.56 16.11 0.51
CA PRO A 234 -1.00 16.02 -0.84
C PRO A 234 -0.47 14.61 -1.13
N SER A 235 -0.89 14.04 -2.25
CA SER A 235 -0.39 12.77 -2.81
C SER A 235 0.31 13.05 -4.15
N PRO A 236 1.65 12.93 -4.23
CA PRO A 236 2.40 13.13 -5.47
C PRO A 236 2.06 12.09 -6.54
N SER A 237 2.05 12.50 -7.82
CA SER A 237 1.94 11.55 -8.93
C SER A 237 3.22 10.71 -9.10
N PRO A 238 3.13 9.51 -9.70
CA PRO A 238 4.28 8.63 -9.89
C PRO A 238 5.32 9.14 -10.89
N ASP A 239 5.02 10.20 -11.65
CA ASP A 239 5.99 10.89 -12.51
C ASP A 239 6.68 12.08 -11.82
N GLY A 240 6.27 12.42 -10.58
CA GLY A 240 6.82 13.52 -9.79
C GLY A 240 6.49 14.92 -10.32
N LYS A 241 5.53 15.06 -11.22
CA LYS A 241 5.16 16.35 -11.86
C LYS A 241 3.85 16.92 -11.35
N TRP A 242 2.96 16.08 -10.82
CA TRP A 242 1.64 16.45 -10.34
C TRP A 242 1.46 16.08 -8.88
N MET A 243 0.38 16.57 -8.30
CA MET A 243 -0.15 16.10 -7.02
C MET A 243 -1.67 16.10 -7.05
N ALA A 244 -2.27 15.13 -6.37
CA ALA A 244 -3.65 15.19 -5.92
C ALA A 244 -3.68 15.74 -4.48
N PHE A 245 -4.69 16.51 -4.13
CA PHE A 245 -4.79 17.11 -2.80
C PHE A 245 -6.25 17.48 -2.48
N VAL A 246 -6.52 17.68 -1.20
CA VAL A 246 -7.84 18.11 -0.73
C VAL A 246 -7.91 19.63 -0.75
N SER A 247 -8.98 20.19 -1.30
CA SER A 247 -9.28 21.61 -1.17
C SER A 247 -10.77 21.85 -0.94
N ASN A 248 -11.10 22.77 -0.04
CA ASN A 248 -12.49 23.20 0.19
C ASN A 248 -12.89 24.46 -0.59
N ARG A 249 -12.12 24.85 -1.61
CA ARG A 249 -12.38 26.05 -2.44
C ARG A 249 -13.76 26.09 -3.11
N SER A 250 -14.45 24.94 -3.19
CA SER A 250 -15.82 24.81 -3.72
C SER A 250 -16.87 24.62 -2.63
N GLY A 251 -16.60 25.05 -1.39
CA GLY A 251 -17.49 24.90 -0.24
C GLY A 251 -17.09 23.74 0.64
N THR A 252 -17.33 22.50 0.21
CA THR A 252 -16.90 21.29 0.94
C THR A 252 -15.53 20.78 0.46
N PRO A 253 -14.79 20.02 1.28
CA PRO A 253 -13.59 19.32 0.84
C PRO A 253 -13.82 18.43 -0.37
N GLN A 254 -13.00 18.64 -1.39
CA GLN A 254 -13.01 17.93 -2.66
C GLN A 254 -11.58 17.61 -3.09
N ILE A 255 -11.43 16.62 -3.97
CA ILE A 255 -10.13 16.25 -4.53
C ILE A 255 -9.85 17.11 -5.77
N TYR A 256 -8.69 17.74 -5.75
CA TYR A 256 -8.11 18.49 -6.84
C TYR A 256 -6.80 17.86 -7.27
N LYS A 257 -6.39 18.14 -8.50
CA LYS A 257 -5.04 17.90 -8.97
C LYS A 257 -4.43 19.18 -9.55
N MET A 258 -3.12 19.28 -9.48
CA MET A 258 -2.34 20.34 -10.14
C MET A 258 -0.89 19.91 -10.35
N ARG A 259 -0.16 20.64 -11.18
CA ARG A 259 1.29 20.49 -11.32
C ARG A 259 2.00 21.06 -10.10
N LEU A 260 3.20 20.56 -9.81
CA LEU A 260 4.01 21.07 -8.69
C LEU A 260 4.53 22.51 -8.91
N ASP A 261 4.40 23.06 -10.12
CA ASP A 261 4.64 24.48 -10.43
C ASP A 261 3.40 25.37 -10.18
N GLY A 262 2.28 24.80 -9.71
CA GLY A 262 1.03 25.50 -9.44
C GLY A 262 0.05 25.58 -10.61
N THR A 263 0.44 25.16 -11.81
CA THR A 263 -0.42 25.21 -13.00
C THR A 263 -1.31 23.97 -13.16
N GLY A 264 -2.26 23.99 -14.10
CA GLY A 264 -3.06 22.81 -14.45
C GLY A 264 -4.06 22.37 -13.37
N LEU A 265 -4.44 23.28 -12.49
CA LEU A 265 -5.37 23.06 -11.40
C LEU A 265 -6.76 22.61 -11.89
N LYS A 266 -7.22 21.44 -11.44
CA LYS A 266 -8.49 20.83 -11.85
C LYS A 266 -9.14 20.06 -10.71
N ARG A 267 -10.46 20.21 -10.52
CA ARG A 267 -11.25 19.34 -9.63
C ARG A 267 -11.46 17.98 -10.30
N ILE A 268 -11.28 16.89 -9.57
CA ILE A 268 -11.44 15.53 -10.09
C ILE A 268 -12.54 14.71 -9.39
N SER A 269 -13.01 15.14 -8.22
CA SER A 269 -14.12 14.47 -7.52
C SER A 269 -15.44 15.23 -7.70
N PHE A 270 -16.42 14.59 -8.33
CA PHE A 270 -17.80 15.11 -8.47
C PHE A 270 -18.85 14.21 -7.80
N THR A 271 -18.45 13.02 -7.37
CA THR A 271 -19.26 12.10 -6.57
C THR A 271 -18.83 12.20 -5.10
N GLY A 272 -19.79 12.07 -4.17
CA GLY A 272 -19.54 12.24 -2.73
C GLY A 272 -19.62 13.71 -2.29
N GLY A 273 -20.25 13.96 -1.14
CA GLY A 273 -20.48 15.31 -0.62
C GLY A 273 -19.26 15.93 0.09
N TYR A 274 -18.33 15.09 0.51
CA TYR A 274 -17.11 15.45 1.24
C TYR A 274 -16.04 14.42 0.90
N ASN A 275 -14.98 14.84 0.19
CA ASN A 275 -13.97 13.94 -0.35
C ASN A 275 -12.57 14.30 0.16
N THR A 276 -11.85 13.32 0.71
CA THR A 276 -10.57 13.50 1.40
C THR A 276 -9.60 12.34 1.18
N SER A 277 -8.38 12.47 1.70
CA SER A 277 -7.33 11.44 1.72
C SER A 277 -7.07 10.84 0.32
N PRO A 278 -6.70 11.65 -0.68
CA PRO A 278 -6.40 11.11 -2.00
C PRO A 278 -5.09 10.31 -1.98
N ASP A 279 -5.02 9.26 -2.78
CA ASP A 279 -3.79 8.54 -3.08
C ASP A 279 -3.67 8.28 -4.58
N TRP A 280 -2.54 8.65 -5.19
CA TRP A 280 -2.31 8.50 -6.62
C TRP A 280 -1.71 7.13 -6.90
N SER A 281 -2.34 6.36 -7.80
CA SER A 281 -1.85 5.05 -8.23
C SER A 281 -0.39 5.14 -8.72
N PRO A 282 0.49 4.21 -8.30
CA PRO A 282 1.85 4.10 -8.83
C PRO A 282 1.92 3.89 -10.35
N ARG A 283 0.83 3.42 -10.97
CA ARG A 283 0.68 3.32 -12.44
C ARG A 283 0.32 4.64 -13.11
N GLY A 284 -0.15 5.62 -12.35
CA GLY A 284 -0.49 6.96 -12.83
C GLY A 284 -1.87 7.10 -13.47
N ASP A 285 -2.61 6.00 -13.57
CA ASP A 285 -3.93 5.87 -14.20
C ASP A 285 -5.09 6.27 -13.29
N LEU A 286 -4.99 5.99 -11.98
CA LEU A 286 -6.07 6.15 -11.02
C LEU A 286 -5.69 7.04 -9.83
N ILE A 287 -6.70 7.63 -9.20
CA ILE A 287 -6.62 8.28 -7.89
C ILE A 287 -7.71 7.69 -7.01
N ALA A 288 -7.33 7.16 -5.84
CA ALA A 288 -8.26 6.70 -4.82
C ALA A 288 -8.54 7.82 -3.81
N PHE A 289 -9.72 7.85 -3.21
CA PHE A 289 -10.05 8.81 -2.16
C PHE A 289 -11.19 8.29 -1.25
N SER A 290 -11.30 8.87 -0.05
CA SER A 290 -12.47 8.68 0.82
C SER A 290 -13.55 9.70 0.45
N GLY A 291 -14.77 9.24 0.20
CA GLY A 291 -15.91 10.11 -0.13
C GLY A 291 -17.14 9.82 0.72
N LEU A 292 -17.82 10.87 1.18
CA LEU A 292 -19.02 10.77 2.00
C LEU A 292 -20.27 10.57 1.11
N VAL A 293 -20.91 9.41 1.24
CA VAL A 293 -22.19 9.06 0.58
C VAL A 293 -23.12 8.40 1.60
N GLY A 294 -24.37 8.86 1.67
CA GLY A 294 -25.35 8.32 2.62
C GLY A 294 -24.93 8.43 4.09
N GLY A 295 -24.17 9.48 4.44
CA GLY A 295 -23.65 9.70 5.80
C GLY A 295 -22.52 8.75 6.21
N LYS A 296 -21.93 8.00 5.27
CA LYS A 296 -20.80 7.09 5.51
C LYS A 296 -19.65 7.38 4.56
N HIS A 297 -18.43 7.33 5.06
CA HIS A 297 -17.24 7.41 4.23
C HIS A 297 -17.05 6.10 3.44
N GLN A 298 -16.83 6.19 2.14
CA GLN A 298 -16.56 5.06 1.25
C GLN A 298 -15.29 5.31 0.43
N ILE A 299 -14.64 4.24 -0.02
CA ILE A 299 -13.51 4.34 -0.93
C ILE A 299 -14.03 4.47 -2.36
N PHE A 300 -13.54 5.49 -3.05
CA PHE A 300 -13.74 5.72 -4.47
C PHE A 300 -12.41 5.62 -5.20
N ILE A 301 -12.49 5.30 -6.49
CA ILE A 301 -11.42 5.50 -7.47
C ILE A 301 -11.95 6.34 -8.63
N VAL A 302 -11.06 7.09 -9.27
CA VAL A 302 -11.35 7.87 -10.47
C VAL A 302 -10.12 7.84 -11.38
N ASN A 303 -10.32 7.96 -12.69
CA ASN A 303 -9.20 8.15 -13.61
C ASN A 303 -8.43 9.41 -13.22
N ALA A 304 -7.11 9.43 -13.48
CA ALA A 304 -6.24 10.53 -13.11
C ALA A 304 -6.65 11.87 -13.75
N ASP A 305 -7.45 11.86 -14.82
CA ASP A 305 -8.05 13.05 -15.43
C ASP A 305 -9.38 13.50 -14.81
N GLY A 306 -9.95 12.72 -13.90
CA GLY A 306 -11.23 12.95 -13.22
C GLY A 306 -12.42 12.24 -13.84
N THR A 307 -12.22 11.39 -14.86
CA THR A 307 -13.30 10.63 -15.52
C THR A 307 -13.58 9.31 -14.81
N GLU A 308 -14.74 8.71 -15.11
CA GLU A 308 -15.16 7.37 -14.68
C GLU A 308 -15.04 7.10 -13.15
N PRO A 309 -15.66 7.93 -12.30
CA PRO A 309 -15.65 7.68 -10.86
C PRO A 309 -16.37 6.37 -10.53
N ARG A 310 -15.76 5.54 -9.67
CA ARG A 310 -16.31 4.27 -9.18
C ARG A 310 -16.22 4.20 -7.66
N GLN A 311 -17.30 3.74 -7.02
CA GLN A 311 -17.31 3.41 -5.60
C GLN A 311 -16.89 1.95 -5.40
N LEU A 312 -15.86 1.70 -4.57
CA LEU A 312 -15.34 0.35 -4.31
C LEU A 312 -15.90 -0.29 -3.03
N THR A 313 -16.42 0.49 -2.10
CA THR A 313 -16.95 -0.01 -0.82
C THR A 313 -18.35 0.51 -0.55
N SER A 314 -19.15 -0.26 0.18
CA SER A 314 -20.54 0.12 0.53
C SER A 314 -20.89 -0.07 2.01
N ARG A 315 -20.05 -0.78 2.79
CA ARG A 315 -20.33 -1.15 4.18
C ARG A 315 -19.29 -0.57 5.14
N GLY A 316 -19.78 -0.04 6.27
CA GLY A 316 -18.96 0.65 7.27
C GLY A 316 -18.53 2.05 6.82
N ASN A 317 -17.77 2.74 7.66
CA ASN A 317 -16.97 3.88 7.26
C ASN A 317 -15.60 3.38 6.76
N ASN A 318 -15.21 3.84 5.58
CA ASN A 318 -13.99 3.45 4.90
C ASN A 318 -13.18 4.70 4.52
N GLU A 319 -11.96 4.77 5.04
CA GLU A 319 -11.13 5.98 5.04
C GLU A 319 -9.67 5.64 4.70
N ASP A 320 -8.88 6.66 4.36
CA ASP A 320 -7.43 6.60 4.15
C ASP A 320 -6.97 5.46 3.21
N PRO A 321 -7.36 5.48 1.92
CA PRO A 321 -6.87 4.50 0.95
C PRO A 321 -5.38 4.71 0.63
N THR A 322 -4.67 3.61 0.33
CA THR A 322 -3.30 3.60 -0.19
C THR A 322 -3.12 2.45 -1.18
N PHE A 323 -2.57 2.73 -2.37
CA PHE A 323 -2.34 1.76 -3.43
C PHE A 323 -1.16 0.84 -3.11
N SER A 324 -1.31 -0.44 -3.45
CA SER A 324 -0.16 -1.33 -3.61
C SER A 324 0.77 -0.84 -4.72
N PRO A 325 2.07 -1.15 -4.68
CA PRO A 325 3.03 -0.59 -5.63
C PRO A 325 2.85 -1.10 -7.07
N ASP A 326 2.12 -2.21 -7.23
CA ASP A 326 1.70 -2.73 -8.53
C ASP A 326 0.38 -2.10 -9.01
N GLY A 327 -0.29 -1.24 -8.22
CA GLY A 327 -1.54 -0.55 -8.54
C GLY A 327 -2.80 -1.43 -8.57
N ARG A 328 -2.73 -2.70 -8.15
CA ARG A 328 -3.88 -3.64 -8.25
C ARG A 328 -4.71 -3.76 -6.99
N PHE A 329 -4.18 -3.32 -5.85
CA PHE A 329 -4.86 -3.35 -4.57
C PHE A 329 -4.89 -1.96 -3.93
N LEU A 330 -5.84 -1.79 -3.03
CA LEU A 330 -5.88 -0.71 -2.06
C LEU A 330 -5.89 -1.31 -0.66
N ALA A 331 -5.05 -0.77 0.24
CA ALA A 331 -5.26 -0.89 1.67
C ALA A 331 -6.05 0.34 2.16
N PHE A 332 -6.90 0.16 3.17
CA PHE A 332 -7.71 1.24 3.72
C PHE A 332 -8.18 0.89 5.14
N VAL A 333 -8.64 1.90 5.87
CA VAL A 333 -9.22 1.74 7.21
C VAL A 333 -10.71 1.47 7.08
N SER A 334 -11.24 0.51 7.84
CA SER A 334 -12.69 0.29 7.94
C SER A 334 -13.15 -0.06 9.34
N ASP A 335 -14.31 0.46 9.73
CA ASP A 335 -14.99 0.14 10.99
C ASP A 335 -16.08 -0.95 10.85
N ARG A 336 -16.21 -1.61 9.68
CA ARG A 336 -17.34 -2.50 9.33
C ARG A 336 -17.60 -3.69 10.26
N LYS A 337 -16.69 -3.96 11.20
CA LYS A 337 -16.78 -5.00 12.25
C LYS A 337 -16.83 -4.40 13.67
N GLY A 338 -17.16 -3.12 13.80
CA GLY A 338 -17.32 -2.40 15.08
C GLY A 338 -16.04 -1.75 15.62
N TYR A 339 -14.91 -1.87 14.93
CA TYR A 339 -13.64 -1.25 15.30
C TYR A 339 -12.81 -0.96 14.04
N ARG A 340 -11.95 0.06 14.10
CA ARG A 340 -11.09 0.47 12.97
C ARG A 340 -10.00 -0.56 12.72
N ALA A 341 -10.02 -1.17 11.55
CA ALA A 341 -9.01 -2.14 11.12
C ALA A 341 -8.53 -1.85 9.70
N ILE A 342 -7.33 -2.34 9.35
CA ILE A 342 -6.84 -2.30 7.98
C ILE A 342 -7.49 -3.44 7.19
N TYR A 343 -8.00 -3.09 6.02
CA TYR A 343 -8.49 -4.01 5.00
C TYR A 343 -7.69 -3.80 3.72
N ILE A 344 -7.68 -4.82 2.88
CA ILE A 344 -7.28 -4.71 1.49
C ILE A 344 -8.43 -5.13 0.58
N ILE A 345 -8.45 -4.57 -0.63
CA ILE A 345 -9.40 -4.89 -1.70
C ILE A 345 -8.69 -4.74 -3.04
N ARG A 346 -9.10 -5.51 -4.05
CA ARG A 346 -8.64 -5.29 -5.43
C ARG A 346 -9.34 -4.06 -6.02
N VAL A 347 -8.70 -3.43 -7.01
CA VAL A 347 -9.26 -2.25 -7.71
C VAL A 347 -10.54 -2.57 -8.51
N ASP A 348 -10.80 -3.85 -8.79
CA ASP A 348 -12.06 -4.33 -9.38
C ASP A 348 -13.24 -4.31 -8.38
N GLY A 349 -12.98 -4.21 -7.07
CA GLY A 349 -13.97 -4.24 -5.99
C GLY A 349 -14.09 -5.59 -5.27
N GLU A 350 -13.31 -6.59 -5.68
CA GLU A 350 -13.33 -7.93 -5.11
C GLU A 350 -12.14 -8.21 -4.16
N GLY A 351 -12.06 -9.44 -3.65
CA GLY A 351 -10.91 -9.87 -2.84
C GLY A 351 -10.79 -9.15 -1.49
N LEU A 352 -11.89 -8.57 -0.99
CA LEU A 352 -11.90 -7.86 0.28
C LEU A 352 -11.43 -8.76 1.43
N LYS A 353 -10.37 -8.33 2.12
CA LYS A 353 -9.76 -9.08 3.23
C LYS A 353 -9.39 -8.15 4.38
N ARG A 354 -9.72 -8.54 5.61
CA ARG A 354 -9.27 -7.85 6.84
C ARG A 354 -7.85 -8.29 7.19
N LEU A 355 -6.98 -7.34 7.52
CA LEU A 355 -5.59 -7.60 7.89
C LEU A 355 -5.32 -7.46 9.40
N THR A 356 -5.99 -6.54 10.10
CA THR A 356 -5.76 -6.33 11.55
C THR A 356 -6.91 -6.83 12.44
N GLY A 357 -6.54 -7.31 13.63
CA GLY A 357 -7.46 -7.79 14.66
C GLY A 357 -7.99 -6.67 15.57
N ARG A 358 -8.89 -7.03 16.49
CA ARG A 358 -9.57 -6.10 17.42
C ARG A 358 -8.67 -5.48 18.50
N ASP A 359 -7.49 -6.04 18.72
CA ASP A 359 -6.63 -5.63 19.83
C ASP A 359 -5.86 -4.33 19.56
N ILE A 360 -5.87 -3.87 18.31
CA ILE A 360 -5.18 -2.64 17.86
C ILE A 360 -6.10 -1.96 16.85
N GLU A 361 -6.64 -0.80 17.21
CA GLU A 361 -7.28 0.05 16.22
C GLU A 361 -6.23 0.61 15.26
N ALA A 362 -6.52 0.63 13.97
CA ALA A 362 -5.55 1.03 12.95
C ALA A 362 -6.05 2.22 12.14
N VAL A 363 -5.15 3.18 11.91
CA VAL A 363 -5.40 4.38 11.08
C VAL A 363 -4.18 4.71 10.22
N SER A 364 -4.37 5.56 9.20
CA SER A 364 -3.30 6.09 8.34
C SER A 364 -2.36 5.00 7.79
N PRO A 365 -2.87 4.00 7.03
CA PRO A 365 -2.03 3.02 6.37
C PRO A 365 -1.24 3.64 5.21
N ASP A 366 -0.07 3.09 4.93
CA ASP A 366 0.74 3.41 3.76
C ASP A 366 1.44 2.15 3.27
N TRP A 367 1.20 1.81 2.00
CA TRP A 367 1.74 0.60 1.38
C TRP A 367 3.16 0.86 0.87
N SER A 368 4.08 -0.04 1.18
CA SER A 368 5.48 0.11 0.79
C SER A 368 5.70 0.03 -0.73
N PRO A 369 6.78 0.61 -1.26
CA PRO A 369 7.25 0.29 -2.60
C PRO A 369 7.63 -1.20 -2.74
N LEU A 370 7.86 -1.66 -3.98
CA LEU A 370 8.29 -3.05 -4.27
C LEU A 370 9.60 -3.42 -3.57
N ASN A 371 10.55 -2.49 -3.57
CA ASN A 371 11.86 -2.67 -2.98
C ASN A 371 11.86 -2.09 -1.57
N ILE A 372 11.97 -2.99 -0.60
CA ILE A 372 12.14 -2.67 0.82
C ILE A 372 13.35 -3.43 1.35
N PHE A 373 13.90 -2.96 2.47
CA PHE A 373 15.08 -3.50 3.14
C PHE A 373 15.12 -5.03 3.32
#